data_AF-A0A5E4KDT9-F1
#
_entry.id   AF-A0A5E4KDT9-F1
#
_cell.length_a   1.000
_cell.length_b   1.000
_cell.length_c   1.000
_cell.angle_alpha   90.00
_cell.angle_beta   90.00
_cell.angle_gamma   90.00
#
_symmetry.space_group_name_H-M   'P 1'
#
loop_
_entity.id
_entity.type
_entity.pdbx_description
1 polymer ?
#
loop_
_entity_poly.entity_id
_entity_poly.type
_entity_poly.pdbx_seq_one_letter_code
_entity_poly.pdbx_strand_id
1 'polypeptide(L)'
;MNQKLEKLLKYCGEQFKKEWNLQWDNVVRKIFNENPSNTDVEAVLLKVVVLNSLYQTYIFDIDKMKEHIVRLGKKLDILLISGDLESVNNIRHGHRIRANNERKTDMDAYSFSTKYCHWSNPDAYPMMDQYVYKAIMRLKKDAFIEGFKGDDLWDIKEFKKVIDNIRENTGIKTYKDIDRSLWIYGHYNDPQYGEIKKELMRY
;
A
#
# COMPACT_ATOMS: atom_id res chain seq x y z
N MET A 1 15.02 0.10 -22.37
CA MET A 1 13.95 -0.44 -21.52
C MET A 1 13.57 0.56 -20.42
N ASN A 2 14.53 1.01 -19.60
CA ASN A 2 14.30 1.95 -18.49
C ASN A 2 13.63 3.27 -18.90
N GLN A 3 14.06 3.91 -20.00
CA GLN A 3 13.47 5.19 -20.44
C GLN A 3 11.99 5.07 -20.85
N LYS A 4 11.56 3.88 -21.31
CA LYS A 4 10.17 3.63 -21.69
C LYS A 4 9.30 3.43 -20.45
N LEU A 5 9.76 2.62 -19.49
CA LEU A 5 9.12 2.41 -18.19
C LEU A 5 9.00 3.73 -17.41
N GLU A 6 10.05 4.54 -17.42
CA GLU A 6 10.07 5.86 -16.79
C GLU A 6 8.97 6.76 -17.34
N LYS A 7 8.91 6.94 -18.67
CA LYS A 7 7.88 7.80 -19.29
C LYS A 7 6.48 7.28 -18.98
N LEU A 8 6.28 5.97 -19.08
CA LEU A 8 5.01 5.30 -18.78
C LEU A 8 4.52 5.62 -17.36
N LEU A 9 5.35 5.36 -16.34
CA LEU A 9 4.94 5.52 -14.95
C LEU A 9 4.87 7.00 -14.52
N LYS A 10 5.74 7.88 -15.06
CA LYS A 10 5.61 9.33 -14.85
C LYS A 10 4.31 9.87 -15.42
N TYR A 11 3.92 9.43 -16.62
CA TYR A 11 2.63 9.78 -17.21
C TYR A 11 1.47 9.32 -16.30
N CYS A 12 1.48 8.07 -15.83
CA CYS A 12 0.47 7.58 -14.88
C CYS A 12 0.38 8.45 -13.62
N GLY A 13 1.52 8.83 -13.04
CA GLY A 13 1.56 9.70 -11.86
C GLY A 13 1.01 11.11 -12.13
N GLU A 14 1.20 11.66 -13.32
CA GLU A 14 0.60 12.93 -13.73
C GLU A 14 -0.92 12.83 -13.89
N GLN A 15 -1.43 11.73 -14.45
CA GLN A 15 -2.87 11.52 -14.57
C GLN A 15 -3.54 11.38 -13.21
N PHE A 16 -2.92 10.66 -12.28
CA PHE A 16 -3.42 10.57 -10.90
C PHE A 16 -3.62 11.96 -10.27
N LYS A 17 -2.68 12.88 -10.47
CA LYS A 17 -2.77 14.25 -9.92
C LYS A 17 -3.88 15.10 -10.54
N LYS A 18 -4.28 14.81 -11.77
CA LYS A 18 -5.36 15.53 -12.48
C LYS A 18 -6.73 15.03 -12.08
N GLU A 19 -6.87 13.70 -11.98
CA GLU A 19 -8.17 13.05 -11.80
C GLU A 19 -8.53 12.84 -10.32
N TRP A 20 -7.55 12.69 -9.44
CA TRP A 20 -7.80 12.27 -8.06
C TRP A 20 -7.73 13.42 -7.06
N ASN A 21 -8.74 13.49 -6.19
CA ASN A 21 -8.76 14.42 -5.08
C ASN A 21 -7.75 13.98 -3.99
N LEU A 22 -6.64 14.72 -3.88
CA LEU A 22 -5.59 14.46 -2.90
C LEU A 22 -6.02 14.76 -1.43
N GLN A 23 -7.24 15.26 -1.21
CA GLN A 23 -7.75 15.53 0.14
C GLN A 23 -7.80 14.27 1.01
N TRP A 24 -8.08 13.09 0.45
CA TRP A 24 -8.12 11.85 1.26
C TRP A 24 -6.73 11.51 1.82
N ASP A 25 -5.69 11.59 0.98
CA ASP A 25 -4.30 11.41 1.43
C ASP A 25 -3.92 12.42 2.52
N ASN A 26 -4.37 13.66 2.39
CA ASN A 26 -4.10 14.71 3.38
C ASN A 26 -4.80 14.44 4.72
N VAL A 27 -6.04 13.94 4.69
CA VAL A 27 -6.78 13.55 5.90
C VAL A 27 -6.06 12.41 6.61
N VAL A 28 -5.72 11.33 5.89
CA VAL A 28 -5.01 10.19 6.51
C VAL A 28 -3.66 10.65 7.08
N ARG A 29 -2.88 11.41 6.30
CA ARG A 29 -1.60 11.97 6.77
C ARG A 29 -1.76 12.78 8.05
N LYS A 30 -2.75 13.68 8.08
CA LYS A 30 -3.01 14.54 9.24
C LYS A 30 -3.30 13.70 10.48
N ILE A 31 -4.21 12.73 10.36
CA ILE A 31 -4.58 11.84 11.47
C ILE A 31 -3.38 11.08 12.00
N PHE A 32 -2.57 10.46 11.13
CA PHE A 32 -1.39 9.71 11.59
C PHE A 32 -0.31 10.61 12.22
N ASN A 33 -0.09 11.82 11.68
CA ASN A 33 0.86 12.77 12.22
C ASN A 33 0.46 13.31 13.60
N GLU A 34 -0.83 13.56 13.81
CA GLU A 34 -1.38 14.01 15.11
C GLU A 34 -1.44 12.87 16.14
N ASN A 35 -1.37 11.61 15.67
CA ASN A 35 -1.52 10.41 16.48
C ASN A 35 -0.38 9.38 16.26
N PRO A 36 0.88 9.75 16.51
CA PRO A 36 2.03 8.91 16.15
C PRO A 36 2.16 7.65 17.03
N SER A 37 1.66 7.68 18.26
CA SER A 37 1.71 6.54 19.19
C SER A 37 0.64 5.50 18.88
N ASN A 38 0.97 4.22 19.12
CA ASN A 38 0.03 3.10 19.05
C ASN A 38 -0.43 2.61 20.44
N THR A 39 -0.23 3.40 21.50
CA THR A 39 -0.70 3.04 22.86
C THR A 39 -2.04 3.66 23.24
N ASP A 40 -2.47 4.73 22.56
CA ASP A 40 -3.73 5.40 22.84
C ASP A 40 -4.88 4.76 22.04
N VAL A 41 -5.93 4.35 22.76
CA VAL A 41 -7.02 3.55 22.18
C VAL A 41 -7.86 4.36 21.18
N GLU A 42 -8.17 5.61 21.50
CA GLU A 42 -9.01 6.48 20.67
C GLU A 42 -8.26 6.92 19.41
N ALA A 43 -6.99 7.28 19.56
CA ALA A 43 -6.06 7.57 18.48
C ALA A 43 -5.91 6.37 17.52
N VAL A 44 -5.73 5.15 18.05
CA VAL A 44 -5.64 3.94 17.23
C VAL A 44 -6.97 3.64 16.53
N LEU A 45 -8.10 3.75 17.23
CA LEU A 45 -9.42 3.58 16.62
C LEU A 45 -9.61 4.54 15.44
N LEU A 46 -9.27 5.82 15.62
CA LEU A 46 -9.37 6.83 14.59
C LEU A 46 -8.50 6.49 13.37
N LYS A 47 -7.24 6.08 13.59
CA LYS A 47 -6.34 5.61 12.52
C LYS A 47 -6.94 4.42 11.76
N VAL A 48 -7.46 3.41 12.46
CA VAL A 48 -8.04 2.20 11.84
C VAL A 48 -9.27 2.56 11.01
N VAL A 49 -10.20 3.35 11.57
CA VAL A 49 -11.44 3.76 10.87
C VAL A 49 -11.14 4.57 9.63
N VAL A 50 -10.36 5.65 9.77
CA VAL A 50 -10.05 6.57 8.67
C VAL A 50 -9.31 5.83 7.56
N LEU A 51 -8.32 5.00 7.91
CA LEU A 51 -7.59 4.23 6.92
C LEU A 51 -8.48 3.21 6.22
N ASN A 52 -9.27 2.44 6.98
CA ASN A 52 -10.13 1.40 6.41
C ASN A 52 -11.20 1.97 5.48
N SER A 53 -11.79 3.13 5.84
CA SER A 53 -12.81 3.80 5.03
C SER A 53 -12.22 4.43 3.77
N LEU A 54 -11.13 5.19 3.88
CA LEU A 54 -10.59 5.95 2.74
C LEU A 54 -9.77 5.11 1.77
N TYR A 55 -9.13 4.03 2.26
CA TYR A 55 -8.36 3.10 1.43
C TYR A 55 -9.08 1.78 1.15
N GLN A 56 -10.33 1.63 1.61
CA GLN A 56 -11.16 0.44 1.37
C GLN A 56 -10.42 -0.87 1.65
N THR A 57 -9.79 -0.97 2.82
CA THR A 57 -8.96 -2.14 3.15
C THR A 57 -9.77 -3.37 3.61
N TYR A 58 -11.08 -3.21 3.74
CA TYR A 58 -12.05 -4.26 4.07
C TYR A 58 -11.80 -4.99 5.40
N ILE A 59 -11.21 -4.30 6.39
CA ILE A 59 -11.22 -4.78 7.78
C ILE A 59 -12.66 -4.69 8.28
N PHE A 60 -13.29 -5.86 8.48
CA PHE A 60 -14.70 -5.95 8.87
C PHE A 60 -14.93 -5.94 10.39
N ASP A 61 -13.89 -6.14 11.19
CA ASP A 61 -13.93 -6.11 12.65
C ASP A 61 -12.92 -5.07 13.16
N ILE A 62 -13.37 -3.82 13.17
CA ILE A 62 -12.56 -2.65 13.50
C ILE A 62 -12.07 -2.72 14.95
N ASP A 63 -12.92 -3.17 15.87
CA ASP A 63 -12.59 -3.26 17.28
C ASP A 63 -11.44 -4.23 17.54
N LYS A 64 -11.47 -5.42 16.93
CA LYS A 64 -10.35 -6.37 17.05
C LYS A 64 -9.07 -5.85 16.43
N MET A 65 -9.14 -5.17 15.29
CA MET A 65 -7.94 -4.59 14.67
C MET A 65 -7.34 -3.49 15.57
N LYS A 66 -8.19 -2.61 16.11
CA LYS A 66 -7.80 -1.60 17.09
C LYS A 66 -7.13 -2.23 18.32
N GLU A 67 -7.80 -3.19 18.98
CA GLU A 67 -7.27 -3.87 20.17
C GLU A 67 -5.94 -4.58 19.89
N HIS A 68 -5.82 -5.16 18.70
CA HIS A 68 -4.59 -5.79 18.26
C HIS A 68 -3.44 -4.80 18.14
N ILE A 69 -3.64 -3.66 17.47
CA ILE A 69 -2.62 -2.60 17.34
C ILE A 69 -2.25 -2.02 18.70
N VAL A 70 -3.23 -1.72 19.56
CA VAL A 70 -2.98 -1.23 20.93
C VAL A 70 -2.15 -2.23 21.74
N ARG A 71 -2.42 -3.53 21.59
CA ARG A 71 -1.66 -4.60 22.25
C ARG A 71 -0.21 -4.68 21.77
N LEU A 72 0.06 -4.39 20.50
CA LEU A 72 1.44 -4.27 20.00
C LEU A 72 2.13 -3.03 20.61
N GLY A 73 1.40 -1.92 20.74
CA GLY A 73 1.77 -0.74 21.52
C GLY A 73 3.15 -0.20 21.20
N LYS A 74 3.94 0.13 22.24
CA LYS A 74 5.28 0.71 22.10
C LYS A 74 6.26 -0.13 21.27
N LYS A 75 6.09 -1.46 21.23
CA LYS A 75 6.95 -2.32 20.41
C LYS A 75 6.71 -2.04 18.93
N LEU A 76 5.47 -1.80 18.53
CA LEU A 76 5.14 -1.42 17.16
C LEU A 76 5.69 -0.02 16.83
N ASP A 77 5.57 0.95 17.75
CA ASP A 77 6.10 2.30 17.55
C ASP A 77 7.59 2.27 17.21
N ILE A 78 8.38 1.48 17.94
CA ILE A 78 9.83 1.33 17.70
C ILE A 78 10.10 0.79 16.30
N LEU A 79 9.39 -0.25 15.87
CA LEU A 79 9.57 -0.86 14.55
C LEU A 79 9.19 0.12 13.42
N LEU A 80 8.10 0.88 13.59
CA LEU A 80 7.65 1.86 12.60
C LEU A 80 8.65 3.02 12.46
N ILE A 81 9.20 3.51 13.56
CA ILE A 81 10.22 4.57 13.57
C ILE A 81 11.50 4.08 12.89
N SER A 82 11.95 2.86 13.17
CA SER A 82 13.15 2.29 12.55
C SER A 82 12.95 1.83 11.10
N GLY A 83 11.71 1.81 10.60
CA GLY A 83 11.38 1.29 9.27
C GLY A 83 11.53 -0.24 9.17
N ASP A 84 11.41 -0.96 10.29
CA ASP A 84 11.51 -2.42 10.31
C ASP A 84 10.25 -3.05 9.70
N LEU A 85 10.43 -3.91 8.69
CA LEU A 85 9.35 -4.52 7.94
C LEU A 85 8.56 -5.56 8.73
N GLU A 86 9.06 -5.99 9.90
CA GLU A 86 8.31 -6.85 10.80
C GLU A 86 7.06 -6.17 11.37
N SER A 87 7.01 -4.83 11.38
CA SER A 87 5.78 -4.08 11.72
C SER A 87 4.60 -4.47 10.84
N VAL A 88 4.83 -4.72 9.54
CA VAL A 88 3.79 -5.14 8.59
C VAL A 88 3.27 -6.51 8.97
N ASN A 89 4.13 -7.48 9.24
CA ASN A 89 3.73 -8.84 9.63
C ASN A 89 3.01 -8.85 10.98
N ASN A 90 3.48 -8.04 11.93
CA ASN A 90 2.88 -7.92 13.25
C ASN A 90 1.45 -7.39 13.18
N ILE A 91 1.15 -6.39 12.32
CA ILE A 91 -0.22 -5.87 12.12
C ILE A 91 -1.06 -6.85 11.28
N ARG A 92 -0.43 -7.53 10.31
CA ARG A 92 -1.11 -8.42 9.36
C ARG A 92 -1.74 -9.64 10.01
N HIS A 93 -1.20 -10.10 11.14
CA HIS A 93 -1.54 -11.38 11.74
C HIS A 93 -1.77 -11.29 13.26
N GLY A 94 -2.54 -12.22 13.82
CA GLY A 94 -2.75 -12.32 15.26
C GLY A 94 -3.82 -11.36 15.80
N HIS A 95 -4.56 -10.70 14.91
CA HIS A 95 -5.71 -9.86 15.24
C HIS A 95 -6.99 -10.67 15.49
N ARG A 96 -7.05 -11.97 15.14
CA ARG A 96 -8.19 -12.88 15.39
C ARG A 96 -9.49 -12.44 14.71
N ILE A 97 -9.36 -11.76 13.58
CA ILE A 97 -10.49 -11.39 12.72
C ILE A 97 -10.64 -12.52 11.72
N ARG A 98 -11.75 -13.27 11.78
CA ARG A 98 -11.96 -14.50 10.99
C ARG A 98 -13.29 -14.39 10.27
N ALA A 99 -13.32 -14.77 8.99
CA ALA A 99 -14.52 -14.65 8.15
C ALA A 99 -15.68 -15.54 8.66
N ASN A 100 -15.35 -16.65 9.33
CA ASN A 100 -16.29 -17.46 10.08
C ASN A 100 -15.57 -18.12 11.27
N ASN A 101 -16.33 -18.64 12.22
CA ASN A 101 -15.78 -19.29 13.42
C ASN A 101 -15.03 -20.61 13.12
N GLU A 102 -15.24 -21.20 11.94
CA GLU A 102 -14.65 -22.47 11.53
C GLU A 102 -13.25 -22.32 10.93
N ARG A 103 -12.92 -21.15 10.36
CA ARG A 103 -11.58 -20.88 9.82
C ARG A 103 -10.58 -20.80 10.97
N LYS A 104 -9.48 -21.55 10.83
CA LYS A 104 -8.38 -21.56 11.79
C LYS A 104 -7.46 -20.34 11.66
N THR A 105 -7.43 -19.72 10.48
CA THR A 105 -6.56 -18.59 10.15
C THR A 105 -7.34 -17.29 10.14
N ASP A 106 -6.66 -16.23 10.55
CA ASP A 106 -7.16 -14.87 10.49
C ASP A 106 -7.34 -14.44 9.01
N MET A 107 -8.17 -13.42 8.75
CA MET A 107 -8.20 -12.76 7.46
C MET A 107 -6.82 -12.18 7.15
N ASP A 108 -6.45 -12.11 5.87
CA ASP A 108 -5.19 -11.53 5.50
C ASP A 108 -5.30 -10.00 5.45
N ALA A 109 -4.77 -9.31 6.47
CA ALA A 109 -4.79 -7.86 6.57
C ALA A 109 -3.60 -7.18 5.85
N TYR A 110 -2.96 -7.82 4.86
CA TYR A 110 -1.73 -7.30 4.25
C TYR A 110 -1.88 -5.91 3.62
N SER A 111 -2.96 -5.69 2.86
CA SER A 111 -3.28 -4.39 2.26
C SER A 111 -3.45 -3.29 3.31
N PHE A 112 -4.12 -3.60 4.43
CA PHE A 112 -4.25 -2.67 5.56
C PHE A 112 -2.91 -2.40 6.23
N SER A 113 -2.14 -3.45 6.49
CA SER A 113 -0.89 -3.39 7.27
C SER A 113 0.18 -2.57 6.57
N THR A 114 0.37 -2.77 5.26
CA THR A 114 1.33 -1.98 4.46
C THR A 114 0.96 -0.50 4.44
N LYS A 115 -0.33 -0.16 4.34
CA LYS A 115 -0.81 1.22 4.39
C LYS A 115 -0.69 1.85 5.77
N TYR A 116 -0.98 1.10 6.83
CA TYR A 116 -0.82 1.57 8.20
C TYR A 116 0.65 1.92 8.47
N CYS A 117 1.57 1.06 8.04
CA CYS A 117 3.00 1.30 8.17
C CYS A 117 3.45 2.49 7.30
N HIS A 118 2.98 2.59 6.05
CA HIS A 118 3.27 3.73 5.18
C HIS A 118 2.83 5.05 5.83
N TRP A 119 1.61 5.13 6.35
CA TRP A 119 1.15 6.38 6.95
C TRP A 119 1.81 6.70 8.29
N SER A 120 2.41 5.71 8.95
CA SER A 120 3.26 5.92 10.13
C SER A 120 4.69 6.35 9.77
N ASN A 121 5.23 5.86 8.65
CA ASN A 121 6.56 6.20 8.13
C ASN A 121 6.60 6.12 6.59
N PRO A 122 6.24 7.21 5.88
CA PRO A 122 6.06 7.20 4.42
C PRO A 122 7.32 6.92 3.62
N ASP A 123 8.49 7.10 4.22
CA ASP A 123 9.79 6.93 3.57
C ASP A 123 10.32 5.50 3.66
N ALA A 124 9.74 4.66 4.53
CA ALA A 124 10.20 3.29 4.76
C ALA A 124 9.33 2.22 4.08
N TYR A 125 8.02 2.45 3.94
CA TYR A 125 7.07 1.39 3.57
C TYR A 125 6.38 1.67 2.22
N PRO A 126 6.43 0.72 1.26
CA PRO A 126 5.53 0.72 0.12
C PRO A 126 4.12 0.27 0.54
N MET A 127 3.10 0.64 -0.22
CA MET A 127 1.72 0.21 0.00
C MET A 127 1.32 -0.87 -1.00
N MET A 128 0.66 -1.91 -0.50
CA MET A 128 0.09 -2.97 -1.33
C MET A 128 -1.41 -2.80 -1.43
N ASP A 129 -1.96 -2.83 -2.64
CA ASP A 129 -3.36 -3.15 -2.90
C ASP A 129 -3.49 -4.04 -4.15
N GLN A 130 -4.73 -4.40 -4.50
CA GLN A 130 -4.98 -5.24 -5.66
C GLN A 130 -4.55 -4.59 -7.00
N TYR A 131 -4.53 -3.26 -7.11
CA TYR A 131 -4.15 -2.54 -8.31
C TYR A 131 -2.65 -2.42 -8.43
N VAL A 132 -1.94 -2.19 -7.33
CA VAL A 132 -0.47 -2.28 -7.27
C VAL A 132 -0.01 -3.69 -7.68
N TYR A 133 -0.64 -4.74 -7.16
CA TYR A 133 -0.34 -6.12 -7.58
C TYR A 133 -0.56 -6.31 -9.08
N LYS A 134 -1.74 -5.91 -9.60
CA LYS A 134 -2.05 -5.99 -11.05
C LYS A 134 -1.04 -5.23 -11.90
N ALA A 135 -0.64 -4.04 -11.46
CA ALA A 135 0.35 -3.20 -12.13
C ALA A 135 1.70 -3.91 -12.23
N ILE A 136 2.22 -4.42 -11.12
CA ILE A 136 3.50 -5.14 -11.08
C ILE A 136 3.45 -6.39 -11.96
N MET A 137 2.39 -7.19 -11.88
CA MET A 137 2.25 -8.39 -12.71
C MET A 137 2.18 -8.08 -14.20
N ARG A 138 1.59 -6.94 -14.56
CA ARG A 138 1.57 -6.47 -15.94
C ARG A 138 2.92 -5.94 -16.40
N LEU A 139 3.61 -5.12 -15.59
CA LEU A 139 4.97 -4.66 -15.90
C LEU A 139 5.89 -5.85 -16.14
N LYS A 140 5.74 -6.92 -15.33
CA LYS A 140 6.45 -8.18 -15.53
C LYS A 140 6.09 -8.86 -16.85
N LYS A 141 4.80 -8.96 -17.17
CA LYS A 141 4.31 -9.55 -18.44
C LYS A 141 4.86 -8.80 -19.66
N ASP A 142 4.95 -7.47 -19.57
CA ASP A 142 5.44 -6.60 -20.63
C ASP A 142 6.99 -6.46 -20.61
N ALA A 143 7.68 -7.33 -19.85
CA ALA A 143 9.13 -7.43 -19.72
C ALA A 143 9.82 -6.14 -19.26
N PHE A 144 9.14 -5.29 -18.48
CA PHE A 144 9.74 -4.10 -17.87
C PHE A 144 10.49 -4.40 -16.57
N ILE A 145 10.10 -5.46 -15.86
CA ILE A 145 10.69 -5.91 -14.60
C ILE A 145 10.72 -7.45 -14.57
N GLU A 146 11.68 -8.02 -13.84
CA GLU A 146 11.87 -9.48 -13.74
C GLU A 146 12.48 -9.88 -12.39
N GLY A 147 12.77 -11.17 -12.20
CA GLY A 147 13.51 -11.67 -11.03
C GLY A 147 12.69 -12.08 -9.81
N PHE A 148 11.36 -12.09 -9.89
CA PHE A 148 10.45 -12.51 -8.81
C PHE A 148 9.25 -13.30 -9.36
N LYS A 149 8.57 -14.09 -8.53
CA LYS A 149 7.28 -14.76 -8.78
C LYS A 149 6.14 -13.94 -8.18
N GLY A 150 4.90 -14.15 -8.67
CA GLY A 150 3.74 -13.42 -8.14
C GLY A 150 3.55 -13.65 -6.63
N ASP A 151 3.81 -14.88 -6.17
CA ASP A 151 3.68 -15.22 -4.75
C ASP A 151 4.72 -14.54 -3.86
N ASP A 152 5.88 -14.15 -4.41
CA ASP A 152 6.92 -13.45 -3.67
C ASP A 152 6.42 -12.06 -3.20
N LEU A 153 5.43 -11.48 -3.89
CA LEU A 153 4.85 -10.18 -3.51
C LEU A 153 4.06 -10.23 -2.19
N TRP A 154 3.74 -11.43 -1.68
CA TRP A 154 3.13 -11.61 -0.36
C TRP A 154 4.15 -11.61 0.78
N ASP A 155 5.45 -11.62 0.48
CA ASP A 155 6.52 -11.29 1.42
C ASP A 155 6.85 -9.80 1.31
N ILE A 156 6.82 -9.08 2.44
CA ILE A 156 7.02 -7.63 2.46
C ILE A 156 8.43 -7.21 2.04
N LYS A 157 9.45 -8.03 2.28
CA LYS A 157 10.83 -7.72 1.91
C LYS A 157 10.99 -7.84 0.41
N GLU A 158 10.49 -8.91 -0.20
CA GLU A 158 10.52 -9.10 -1.65
C GLU A 158 9.64 -8.06 -2.37
N PHE A 159 8.44 -7.78 -1.86
CA PHE A 159 7.60 -6.71 -2.39
C PHE A 159 8.31 -5.35 -2.37
N LYS A 160 8.92 -4.97 -1.24
CA LYS A 160 9.67 -3.72 -1.14
C LYS A 160 10.82 -3.66 -2.13
N LYS A 161 11.56 -4.75 -2.29
CA LYS A 161 12.67 -4.87 -3.24
C LYS A 161 12.21 -4.61 -4.67
N VAL A 162 11.06 -5.15 -5.06
CA VAL A 162 10.45 -4.91 -6.39
C VAL A 162 10.08 -3.43 -6.54
N ILE A 163 9.45 -2.81 -5.55
CA ILE A 163 9.09 -1.38 -5.61
C ILE A 163 10.33 -0.48 -5.67
N ASP A 164 11.37 -0.78 -4.90
CA ASP A 164 12.63 -0.02 -4.92
C ASP A 164 13.32 -0.10 -6.28
N ASN A 165 13.38 -1.29 -6.88
CA ASN A 165 13.89 -1.46 -8.24
C ASN A 165 13.10 -0.63 -9.27
N ILE A 166 11.77 -0.60 -9.19
CA ILE A 166 10.95 0.24 -10.07
C ILE A 166 11.26 1.74 -9.84
N ARG A 167 11.38 2.18 -8.59
CA ARG A 167 11.70 3.57 -8.24
C ARG A 167 13.08 3.97 -8.79
N GLU A 168 14.08 3.13 -8.62
CA GLU A 168 15.44 3.34 -9.13
C GLU A 168 15.45 3.45 -10.66
N ASN A 169 14.76 2.54 -11.35
CA ASN A 169 14.71 2.52 -12.82
C ASN A 169 13.90 3.66 -13.44
N THR A 170 13.04 4.32 -12.67
CA THR A 170 12.18 5.42 -13.14
C THR A 170 12.56 6.79 -12.57
N GLY A 171 13.41 6.83 -11.54
CA GLY A 171 13.72 8.03 -10.78
C GLY A 171 12.53 8.58 -9.96
N ILE A 172 11.46 7.82 -9.77
CA ILE A 172 10.31 8.23 -8.94
C ILE A 172 10.72 8.15 -7.46
N LYS A 173 10.79 9.31 -6.82
CA LYS A 173 11.51 9.46 -5.54
C LYS A 173 10.80 8.87 -4.33
N THR A 174 9.47 8.96 -4.22
CA THR A 174 8.77 8.58 -2.98
C THR A 174 7.95 7.31 -3.17
N TYR A 175 7.73 6.54 -2.09
CA TYR A 175 6.80 5.41 -2.13
C TYR A 175 5.39 5.85 -2.50
N LYS A 176 4.98 7.06 -2.11
CA LYS A 176 3.65 7.56 -2.41
C LYS A 176 3.48 7.92 -3.89
N ASP A 177 4.50 8.47 -4.53
CA ASP A 177 4.42 8.81 -5.95
C ASP A 177 4.43 7.56 -6.84
N ILE A 178 5.20 6.53 -6.47
CA ILE A 178 5.18 5.26 -7.20
C ILE A 178 3.87 4.50 -6.98
N ASP A 179 3.31 4.51 -5.75
CA ASP A 179 1.99 3.97 -5.44
C ASP A 179 0.91 4.57 -6.36
N ARG A 180 0.83 5.90 -6.45
CA ARG A 180 -0.10 6.60 -7.35
C ARG A 180 0.07 6.21 -8.82
N SER A 181 1.32 6.09 -9.27
CA SER A 181 1.65 5.72 -10.65
C SER A 181 1.22 4.28 -10.96
N LEU A 182 1.51 3.35 -10.05
CA LEU A 182 1.12 1.95 -10.17
C LEU A 182 -0.39 1.78 -10.05
N TRP A 183 -1.07 2.57 -9.21
CA TRP A 183 -2.51 2.53 -9.05
C TRP A 183 -3.24 2.85 -10.37
N ILE A 184 -2.87 3.95 -11.05
CA ILE A 184 -3.41 4.27 -12.39
C ILE A 184 -3.10 3.17 -13.39
N TYR A 185 -1.86 2.67 -13.40
CA TYR A 185 -1.46 1.62 -14.35
C TYR A 185 -2.20 0.29 -14.11
N GLY A 186 -2.45 -0.06 -12.86
CA GLY A 186 -3.20 -1.25 -12.45
C GLY A 186 -4.68 -1.19 -12.79
N HIS A 187 -5.22 0.02 -12.91
CA HIS A 187 -6.59 0.30 -13.35
C HIS A 187 -6.76 0.32 -14.88
N TYR A 188 -5.73 0.06 -15.68
CA TYR A 188 -5.77 0.19 -17.15
C TYR A 188 -6.93 -0.54 -17.89
N ASN A 189 -7.48 -1.61 -17.32
CA ASN A 189 -8.60 -2.34 -17.92
C ASN A 189 -9.98 -1.84 -17.48
N ASP A 190 -10.04 -0.92 -16.53
CA ASP A 190 -11.27 -0.32 -16.08
C ASP A 190 -11.78 0.69 -17.14
N PRO A 191 -13.02 0.52 -17.64
CA PRO A 191 -13.57 1.34 -18.73
C PRO A 191 -13.45 2.85 -18.51
N GLN A 192 -13.48 3.31 -17.25
CA GLN A 192 -13.37 4.73 -16.92
C GLN A 192 -12.02 5.36 -17.31
N TYR A 193 -10.97 4.53 -17.51
CA TYR A 193 -9.64 4.99 -17.92
C TYR A 193 -9.33 4.66 -19.39
N GLY A 194 -10.35 4.50 -20.24
CA GLY A 194 -10.20 4.14 -21.65
C GLY A 194 -9.31 5.08 -22.48
N GLU A 195 -9.25 6.37 -22.15
CA GLU A 195 -8.34 7.32 -22.81
C GLU A 195 -6.89 7.17 -22.34
N ILE A 196 -6.68 6.97 -21.04
CA ILE A 196 -5.37 6.62 -20.47
C ILE A 196 -4.88 5.30 -21.08
N LYS A 197 -5.78 4.34 -21.29
CA LYS A 197 -5.49 3.07 -21.96
C LYS A 197 -4.92 3.26 -23.37
N LYS A 198 -5.54 4.11 -24.19
CA LYS A 198 -5.07 4.39 -25.57
C LYS A 198 -3.67 5.00 -25.59
N GLU A 199 -3.39 5.92 -24.67
CA GLU A 199 -2.07 6.54 -24.57
C GLU A 199 -1.01 5.54 -24.07
N LEU A 200 -1.37 4.71 -23.08
CA LEU A 200 -0.49 3.67 -22.56
C LEU A 200 -0.14 2.59 -23.60
N MET A 201 -0.98 2.36 -24.62
CA MET A 201 -0.63 1.47 -25.76
C MET A 201 0.43 2.05 -26.70
N ARG A 202 0.72 3.35 -26.64
CA ARG A 202 1.76 4.00 -27.46
C ARG A 202 3.16 3.84 -26.87
N TYR A 203 3.24 3.46 -25.60
CA TYR A 203 4.46 3.02 -24.97
C TYR A 203 4.65 1.55 -25.32
#